data_AF-A0A2R6G919-F1
#
_entry.id   AF-A0A2R6G919-F1
#
_cell.length_a   1.000
_cell.length_b   1.000
_cell.length_c   1.000
_cell.angle_alpha   90.00
_cell.angle_beta   90.00
_cell.angle_gamma   90.00
#
_symmetry.space_group_name_H-M   'P 1'
#
loop_
_entity.id
_entity.type
_entity.pdbx_description
1 polymer ?
#
loop_
_entity_poly.entity_id
_entity_poly.type
_entity_poly.pdbx_seq_one_letter_code
_entity_poly.pdbx_strand_id
1 'polypeptide(L)'
;VIAAGDYHMAVDSYRTGRVGVSLTRDPPVNNVRPAVDVTMETAAATVDGPLVGVVLTGMGEDGAAGIEAIAEAGGTTLAQDEATSAVFGMPKRAIETGCVDGVAPVDDVAAAILDACEMT
;
A
#
# COMPACT_ATOMS: atom_id res chain seq x y z
N VAL A 1 -9.75 6.13 6.09
CA VAL A 1 -10.96 5.87 5.26
C VAL A 1 -10.85 4.46 4.69
N ILE A 2 -11.96 3.82 4.29
CA ILE A 2 -11.96 2.48 3.68
C ILE A 2 -12.52 2.61 2.27
N ALA A 3 -11.88 1.96 1.29
CA ALA A 3 -12.33 1.95 -0.10
C ALA A 3 -13.74 1.33 -0.23
N ALA A 4 -14.63 1.99 -0.97
CA ALA A 4 -15.95 1.46 -1.26
C ALA A 4 -15.86 0.34 -2.31
N GLY A 5 -16.57 -0.77 -2.09
CA GLY A 5 -16.69 -1.84 -3.09
C GLY A 5 -17.23 -1.30 -4.42
N ASP A 6 -16.80 -1.89 -5.54
CA ASP A 6 -17.10 -1.42 -6.92
C ASP A 6 -16.50 -0.06 -7.32
N TYR A 7 -15.63 0.54 -6.50
CA TYR A 7 -14.87 1.73 -6.85
C TYR A 7 -13.38 1.53 -6.62
N HIS A 8 -12.56 2.20 -7.43
CA HIS A 8 -11.18 2.48 -7.03
C HIS A 8 -11.18 3.70 -6.11
N MET A 9 -10.33 3.66 -5.09
CA MET A 9 -10.01 4.83 -4.27
C MET A 9 -8.68 5.38 -4.75
N ALA A 10 -8.66 6.63 -5.21
CA ALA A 10 -7.45 7.32 -5.64
C ALA A 10 -7.17 8.49 -4.70
N VAL A 11 -5.90 8.73 -4.38
CA VAL A 11 -5.48 9.96 -3.72
C VAL A 11 -5.38 11.05 -4.79
N ASP A 12 -6.14 12.14 -4.64
CA ASP A 12 -6.24 13.20 -5.66
C ASP A 12 -5.59 14.53 -5.24
N SER A 13 -5.32 14.69 -3.95
CA SER A 13 -4.74 15.92 -3.43
C SER A 13 -4.05 15.69 -2.08
N TYR A 14 -2.97 16.44 -1.87
CA TYR A 14 -2.30 16.55 -0.58
C TYR A 14 -2.01 18.02 -0.28
N ARG A 15 -2.61 18.55 0.79
CA ARG A 15 -2.50 19.97 1.15
C ARG A 15 -2.43 20.11 2.66
N THR A 16 -1.35 20.71 3.17
CA THR A 16 -1.16 20.98 4.61
C THR A 16 -1.43 19.76 5.49
N GLY A 17 -0.90 18.59 5.09
CA GLY A 17 -1.05 17.33 5.83
C GLY A 17 -2.41 16.65 5.65
N ARG A 18 -3.30 17.18 4.81
CA ARG A 18 -4.61 16.58 4.51
C ARG A 18 -4.56 15.87 3.17
N VAL A 19 -5.01 14.62 3.17
CA VAL A 19 -5.18 13.79 1.98
C VAL A 19 -6.63 13.88 1.50
N GLY A 20 -6.81 14.27 0.24
CA GLY A 20 -8.07 14.15 -0.49
C GLY A 20 -8.12 12.84 -1.27
N VAL A 21 -9.30 12.23 -1.29
CA VAL A 21 -9.53 10.98 -2.02
C VAL A 21 -10.75 11.12 -2.92
N SER A 22 -10.67 10.52 -4.09
CA SER A 22 -11.78 10.37 -5.03
C SER A 22 -12.13 8.89 -5.21
N LEU A 23 -13.38 8.64 -5.60
CA LEU A 23 -13.87 7.31 -5.95
C LEU A 23 -14.17 7.28 -7.44
N THR A 24 -13.51 6.38 -8.17
CA THR A 24 -13.71 6.21 -9.60
C THR A 24 -14.26 4.83 -9.92
N ARG A 25 -14.89 4.70 -11.09
CA ARG A 25 -15.37 3.41 -11.63
C ARG A 25 -14.56 3.00 -12.86
N ASP A 26 -13.29 3.39 -12.88
CA ASP A 26 -12.37 2.98 -13.92
C ASP A 26 -12.30 1.44 -14.02
N PRO A 27 -11.87 0.90 -15.17
CA PRO A 27 -11.80 -0.54 -15.36
C PRO A 27 -10.99 -1.23 -14.24
N PRO A 28 -11.36 -2.47 -13.84
CA PRO A 28 -10.62 -3.21 -12.82
C PRO A 28 -9.13 -3.32 -13.14
N VAL A 29 -8.29 -3.16 -12.12
CA VAL A 29 -6.85 -3.41 -12.15
C VAL A 29 -6.62 -4.75 -11.46
N ASN A 30 -5.76 -5.61 -12.01
CA ASN A 30 -5.55 -6.98 -11.49
C ASN A 30 -6.85 -7.81 -11.39
N ASN A 31 -7.86 -7.51 -12.24
CA ASN A 31 -9.22 -8.08 -12.20
C ASN A 31 -10.00 -7.81 -10.91
N VAL A 32 -9.57 -6.84 -10.10
CA VAL A 32 -10.23 -6.44 -8.85
C VAL A 32 -10.63 -4.96 -8.87
N ARG A 33 -11.69 -4.64 -8.13
CA ARG A 33 -12.10 -3.27 -7.85
C ARG A 33 -12.82 -3.23 -6.50
N PRO A 34 -12.26 -2.60 -5.46
CA PRO A 34 -11.02 -1.79 -5.45
C PRO A 34 -9.76 -2.62 -5.71
N ALA A 35 -8.75 -1.95 -6.28
CA ALA A 35 -7.38 -2.44 -6.40
C ALA A 35 -6.48 -1.55 -5.54
N VAL A 36 -5.62 -2.15 -4.72
CA VAL A 36 -4.73 -1.41 -3.81
C VAL A 36 -3.61 -0.70 -4.59
N ASP A 37 -3.17 -1.24 -5.73
CA ASP A 37 -2.18 -0.59 -6.59
C ASP A 37 -2.62 0.83 -6.98
N VAL A 38 -3.88 1.01 -7.35
CA VAL A 38 -4.41 2.34 -7.71
C VAL A 38 -4.31 3.33 -6.55
N THR A 39 -4.62 2.90 -5.32
CA THR A 39 -4.51 3.76 -4.14
C THR A 39 -3.05 4.10 -3.84
N MET A 40 -2.15 3.11 -3.90
CA MET A 40 -0.74 3.30 -3.60
C MET A 40 -0.02 4.15 -4.64
N GLU A 41 -0.21 3.90 -5.93
CA GLU A 41 0.38 4.66 -7.03
C GLU A 41 -0.06 6.14 -7.00
N THR A 42 -1.36 6.38 -6.79
CA THR A 42 -1.88 7.75 -6.69
C THR A 42 -1.42 8.45 -5.41
N ALA A 43 -1.26 7.72 -4.30
CA ALA A 43 -0.67 8.25 -3.08
C ALA A 43 0.79 8.67 -3.31
N ALA A 44 1.60 7.78 -3.88
CA ALA A 44 3.00 8.03 -4.21
C ALA A 44 3.19 9.23 -5.15
N ALA A 45 2.29 9.39 -6.13
CA ALA A 45 2.34 10.52 -7.07
C ALA A 45 1.89 11.87 -6.47
N THR A 46 1.13 11.85 -5.37
CA THR A 46 0.42 13.04 -4.86
C THR A 46 0.93 13.53 -3.51
N VAL A 47 1.35 12.63 -2.63
CA VAL A 47 1.83 12.95 -1.29
C VAL A 47 3.31 13.31 -1.36
N ASP A 48 3.64 14.55 -0.97
CA ASP A 48 5.02 15.06 -0.89
C ASP A 48 5.58 15.06 0.54
N GLY A 49 4.87 14.42 1.48
CA GLY A 49 5.30 14.20 2.86
C GLY A 49 5.60 12.73 3.17
N PRO A 50 5.78 12.37 4.45
CA PRO A 50 6.02 10.99 4.87
C PRO A 50 4.90 10.05 4.42
N LEU A 51 5.27 8.93 3.81
CA LEU A 51 4.34 7.93 3.28
C LEU A 51 4.86 6.53 3.65
N VAL A 52 3.97 5.71 4.21
CA VAL A 52 4.25 4.30 4.53
C VAL A 52 3.23 3.43 3.81
N GLY A 53 3.72 2.54 2.94
CA GLY A 53 2.92 1.52 2.26
C GLY A 53 3.00 0.18 2.96
N VAL A 54 1.87 -0.48 3.18
CA VAL A 54 1.84 -1.79 3.87
C VAL A 54 0.98 -2.78 3.08
N VAL A 55 1.55 -3.93 2.74
CA VAL A 55 0.82 -5.05 2.12
C VAL A 55 0.61 -6.18 3.14
N LEU A 56 -0.65 -6.49 3.40
CA LEU A 56 -1.07 -7.55 4.31
C LEU A 56 -1.47 -8.83 3.56
N THR A 57 -1.77 -9.88 4.33
CA THR A 57 -2.26 -11.17 3.84
C THR A 57 -3.36 -11.01 2.77
N GLY A 58 -3.29 -11.82 1.73
CA GLY A 58 -4.23 -11.79 0.62
C GLY A 58 -3.75 -12.61 -0.57
N MET A 59 -4.66 -12.88 -1.50
CA MET A 59 -4.36 -13.63 -2.72
C MET A 59 -4.05 -12.68 -3.88
N GLY A 60 -3.18 -13.11 -4.80
CA GLY A 60 -2.85 -12.36 -6.01
C GLY A 60 -1.61 -11.48 -5.84
N GLU A 61 -1.50 -10.48 -6.71
CA GLU A 61 -0.33 -9.60 -6.84
C GLU A 61 -0.68 -8.11 -6.66
N ASP A 62 -1.95 -7.81 -6.38
CA ASP A 62 -2.40 -6.44 -6.11
C ASP A 62 -1.65 -5.89 -4.89
N GLY A 63 -0.94 -4.77 -5.09
CA GLY A 63 -0.05 -4.15 -4.10
C GLY A 63 1.43 -4.22 -4.47
N ALA A 64 1.83 -5.06 -5.43
CA ALA A 64 3.22 -5.13 -5.86
C ALA A 64 3.66 -3.85 -6.60
N ALA A 65 2.89 -3.40 -7.60
CA ALA A 65 3.18 -2.16 -8.33
C ALA A 65 3.06 -0.93 -7.43
N GLY A 66 2.10 -0.94 -6.51
CA GLY A 66 1.94 0.08 -5.49
C GLY A 66 3.15 0.22 -4.56
N ILE A 67 3.75 -0.91 -4.14
CA ILE A 67 4.96 -0.92 -3.31
C ILE A 67 6.16 -0.35 -4.08
N GLU A 68 6.33 -0.73 -5.35
CA GLU A 68 7.35 -0.13 -6.21
C GLU A 68 7.18 1.38 -6.31
N ALA A 69 5.96 1.86 -6.58
CA ALA A 69 5.67 3.29 -6.69
C ALA A 69 5.95 4.07 -5.38
N ILE A 70 5.58 3.52 -4.22
CA ILE A 70 5.86 4.15 -2.92
C ILE A 70 7.37 4.21 -2.66
N ALA A 71 8.10 3.12 -2.93
CA ALA A 71 9.55 3.08 -2.76
C ALA A 71 10.26 4.07 -3.70
N GLU A 72 9.84 4.17 -4.96
CA GLU A 72 10.37 5.15 -5.92
C GLU A 72 10.11 6.60 -5.48
N ALA A 73 8.99 6.87 -4.81
CA ALA A 73 8.68 8.16 -4.21
C ALA A 73 9.44 8.45 -2.91
N GLY A 74 10.24 7.50 -2.41
CA GLY A 74 11.02 7.63 -1.16
C GLY A 74 10.20 7.36 0.11
N GLY A 75 9.02 6.75 0.00
CA GLY A 75 8.26 6.26 1.14
C GLY A 75 8.82 4.94 1.68
N THR A 76 8.43 4.57 2.91
CA THR A 76 8.78 3.29 3.52
C THR A 76 7.76 2.22 3.16
N THR A 77 8.22 1.01 2.89
CA THR A 77 7.36 -0.09 2.44
C THR A 77 7.48 -1.31 3.37
N LEU A 78 6.34 -1.87 3.76
CA LEU A 78 6.27 -2.99 4.69
C LEU A 78 5.40 -4.11 4.12
N ALA A 79 5.72 -5.34 4.47
CA ALA A 79 4.90 -6.51 4.15
C ALA A 79 4.65 -7.38 5.39
N GLN A 80 3.50 -8.04 5.43
CA GLN A 80 3.21 -9.06 6.44
C GLN A 80 4.05 -10.32 6.19
N ASP A 81 4.54 -10.95 7.25
CA ASP A 81 5.27 -12.21 7.17
C ASP A 81 4.42 -13.41 6.71
N GLU A 82 5.08 -14.50 6.33
CA GLU A 82 4.40 -15.74 5.92
C GLU A 82 3.73 -16.44 7.10
N ALA A 83 4.36 -16.42 8.28
CA ALA A 83 3.94 -17.19 9.44
C ALA A 83 2.58 -16.77 10.00
N THR A 84 2.24 -15.48 9.93
CA THR A 84 0.94 -14.97 10.38
C THR A 84 -0.02 -14.68 9.23
N SER A 85 0.38 -14.90 7.99
CA SER A 85 -0.49 -14.73 6.81
C SER A 85 -1.45 -15.91 6.65
N ALA A 86 -2.74 -15.62 6.50
CA ALA A 86 -3.72 -16.65 6.12
C ALA A 86 -3.51 -17.10 4.65
N VAL A 87 -3.14 -16.15 3.79
CA VAL A 87 -2.74 -16.37 2.40
C VAL A 87 -1.53 -15.49 2.11
N PHE A 88 -0.37 -16.11 1.93
CA PHE A 88 0.89 -15.42 1.64
C PHE A 88 1.06 -15.20 0.11
N GLY A 89 0.07 -14.56 -0.51
CA GLY A 89 0.08 -14.23 -1.94
C GLY A 89 0.57 -12.80 -2.18
N MET A 90 -0.25 -11.82 -1.78
CA MET A 90 0.07 -10.39 -1.96
C MET A 90 1.37 -9.99 -1.24
N PRO A 91 1.61 -10.35 0.05
CA PRO A 91 2.87 -9.99 0.69
C PRO A 91 4.08 -10.60 0.00
N LYS A 92 3.96 -11.85 -0.47
CA LYS A 92 5.01 -12.50 -1.25
C LYS A 92 5.33 -11.75 -2.53
N ARG A 93 4.31 -11.31 -3.28
CA ARG A 93 4.48 -10.55 -4.52
C ARG A 93 5.11 -9.19 -4.27
N ALA A 94 4.70 -8.50 -3.21
CA ALA A 94 5.35 -7.27 -2.77
C ALA A 94 6.84 -7.50 -2.40
N ILE A 95 7.17 -8.56 -1.67
CA ILE A 95 8.57 -8.87 -1.31
C ILE A 95 9.41 -9.19 -2.55
N GLU A 96 8.85 -9.89 -3.54
CA GLU A 96 9.53 -10.26 -4.78
C GLU A 96 9.93 -9.06 -5.66
N THR A 97 9.36 -7.88 -5.46
CA THR A 97 9.79 -6.64 -6.16
C THR A 97 11.17 -6.16 -5.70
N GLY A 98 11.61 -6.57 -4.50
CA GLY A 98 12.83 -6.07 -3.87
C GLY A 98 12.70 -4.65 -3.30
N CYS A 99 11.49 -4.08 -3.33
CA CYS A 99 11.19 -2.73 -2.85
C CYS A 99 10.52 -2.73 -1.47
N VAL A 100 10.61 -3.80 -0.69
CA VAL A 100 10.07 -3.88 0.69
C VAL A 100 11.20 -3.65 1.70
N ASP A 101 11.06 -2.61 2.53
CA ASP A 101 12.05 -2.26 3.56
C ASP A 101 11.97 -3.17 4.80
N GLY A 102 10.77 -3.66 5.13
CA GLY A 102 10.55 -4.46 6.34
C GLY A 102 9.47 -5.52 6.19
N VAL A 103 9.70 -6.68 6.83
CA VAL A 103 8.72 -7.77 6.94
C VAL A 103 8.43 -8.01 8.41
N ALA A 104 7.15 -7.99 8.79
CA ALA A 104 6.73 -8.12 10.19
C ALA A 104 5.55 -9.09 10.36
N PRO A 105 5.47 -9.83 11.48
CA PRO A 105 4.26 -10.57 11.83
C PRO A 105 3.11 -9.60 12.10
N VAL A 106 1.87 -10.06 11.90
CA VAL A 106 0.66 -9.21 11.95
C VAL A 106 0.52 -8.43 13.25
N ASP A 107 0.93 -9.01 14.38
CA ASP A 107 0.85 -8.38 15.70
C ASP A 107 1.87 -7.23 15.86
N ASP A 108 2.95 -7.24 15.09
CA ASP A 108 4.02 -6.23 15.13
C ASP A 108 3.92 -5.19 13.99
N VAL A 109 3.06 -5.40 12.99
CA VAL A 109 2.89 -4.46 11.86
C VAL A 109 2.57 -3.04 12.35
N ALA A 110 1.73 -2.91 13.39
CA ALA A 110 1.39 -1.61 13.94
C ALA A 110 2.61 -0.89 14.53
N ALA A 111 3.50 -1.61 15.22
CA ALA A 111 4.74 -1.05 15.75
C ALA A 111 5.68 -0.67 14.61
N ALA A 112 5.82 -1.52 13.60
CA ALA A 112 6.66 -1.24 12.42
C ALA A 112 6.22 0.02 11.66
N ILE A 113 4.91 0.28 11.56
CA ILE A 113 4.38 1.52 10.95
C ILE A 113 4.80 2.74 11.77
N LEU A 114 4.70 2.67 13.10
CA LEU A 114 5.07 3.79 13.98
C LEU A 114 6.56 4.10 13.86
N ASP A 115 7.40 3.08 13.92
CA ASP A 115 8.86 3.23 13.77
C ASP A 115 9.23 3.87 12.43
N ALA A 116 8.57 3.47 11.34
CA ALA A 116 8.76 4.07 10.02
C ALA A 116 8.40 5.56 9.99
N CYS A 117 7.31 5.96 10.67
CA CYS A 117 6.89 7.36 10.77
C CYS A 117 7.84 8.22 11.63
N GLU A 118 8.59 7.64 12.57
CA GLU A 118 9.55 8.37 13.41
C GLU A 118 10.91 8.59 12.72
N MET A 119 11.21 7.81 11.68
CA MET A 119 12.46 7.88 10.91
C MET A 119 12.41 8.85 9.71
N THR A 120 11.24 9.38 9.36
CA THR A 120 11.01 10.24 8.18
C THR A 120 10.86 11.71 8.57
#